data_AF-A0A7C3C7C6-F1
#
_entry.id   AF-A0A7C3C7C6-F1
#
_cell.length_a   1.000
_cell.length_b   1.000
_cell.length_c   1.000
_cell.angle_alpha   90.00
_cell.angle_beta   90.00
_cell.angle_gamma   90.00
#
_symmetry.space_group_name_H-M   'P 1'
#
loop_
_entity.id
_entity.type
_entity.pdbx_description
1 polymer ?
#
loop_
_entity_poly.entity_id
_entity_poly.type
_entity_poly.pdbx_seq_one_letter_code
_entity_poly.pdbx_strand_id
1 'polypeptide(L)' 'MSAHKHKEHLEKIKDAVVNAKELDESQKSDSVKRIEEWYEEDKAFGLLKEELLEISEYFETLFAELGLSK' A
#
# COMPACT_ATOMS: atom_id res chain seq x y z
N MET A 1 -2.08 -12.01 7.42
CA MET A 1 -2.81 -11.38 8.55
C MET A 1 -3.97 -10.59 7.97
N SER A 2 -5.17 -10.70 8.55
CA SER A 2 -6.43 -10.45 7.83
C SER A 2 -6.57 -9.01 7.33
N ALA A 3 -6.85 -8.85 6.03
CA ALA A 3 -7.17 -7.57 5.37
C ALA A 3 -8.28 -6.79 6.10
N HIS A 4 -9.15 -7.49 6.84
CA HIS A 4 -10.19 -6.91 7.68
C HIS A 4 -9.67 -5.97 8.78
N LYS A 5 -8.51 -6.25 9.39
CA LYS A 5 -7.96 -5.36 10.45
C LYS A 5 -7.45 -4.04 9.88
N HIS A 6 -6.84 -4.07 8.69
CA HIS A 6 -6.33 -2.87 8.03
C HIS A 6 -7.46 -1.91 7.62
N LYS A 7 -8.57 -2.45 7.13
CA LYS A 7 -9.75 -1.65 6.78
C LYS A 7 -10.38 -0.99 8.01
N GLU A 8 -10.53 -1.73 9.11
CA GLU A 8 -11.10 -1.18 10.36
C GLU A 8 -10.23 -0.06 10.95
N HIS A 9 -8.91 -0.17 10.85
CA HIS A 9 -7.99 0.87 11.30
C HIS A 9 -8.03 2.11 10.38
N LEU A 10 -8.14 1.93 9.07
CA LEU A 10 -8.28 3.04 8.12
C LEU A 10 -9.54 3.85 8.41
N GLU A 11 -10.69 3.19 8.60
CA GLU A 11 -11.95 3.87 8.93
C GLU A 11 -11.86 4.62 10.27
N LYS A 12 -11.23 4.03 11.29
CA LYS A 12 -11.00 4.73 12.57
C LYS A 12 -10.16 6.00 12.42
N ILE A 13 -9.16 5.99 11.54
CA ILE A 13 -8.32 7.16 11.28
C ILE A 13 -9.12 8.23 10.54
N LYS A 14 -9.91 7.86 9.52
CA LYS A 14 -10.80 8.79 8.81
C LYS A 14 -11.83 9.41 9.76
N ASP A 15 -12.46 8.60 10.61
CA ASP A 15 -13.41 9.05 11.62
C ASP A 15 -12.77 10.01 12.64
N ALA A 16 -11.54 9.74 13.07
CA ALA A 16 -10.81 10.63 13.97
C ALA A 16 -10.53 12.00 13.33
N VAL A 17 -10.19 12.03 12.04
CA VAL A 17 -9.96 13.27 11.29
C VAL A 17 -11.25 14.06 11.12
N VAL A 18 -12.36 13.41 10.75
CA VAL A 18 -13.66 14.08 10.56
C VAL A 18 -14.17 14.70 11.86
N ASN A 19 -13.94 14.03 13.00
CA ASN A 19 -14.38 14.49 14.32
C ASN A 19 -13.38 15.41 15.04
N ALA A 20 -12.23 15.71 14.44
CA ALA A 20 -11.24 16.62 15.02
C ALA A 20 -11.84 18.03 15.13
N LYS A 21 -11.74 18.62 16.33
CA LYS A 21 -12.26 19.97 16.61
C LYS A 21 -11.28 21.06 16.21
N GLU A 22 -10.02 20.68 16.08
CA GLU A 22 -8.88 21.53 15.79
C GLU A 22 -8.71 21.79 14.29
N LEU A 23 -9.39 21.01 13.45
CA LEU A 23 -9.34 21.12 11.99
C LEU A 23 -10.57 21.83 11.45
N ASP A 24 -10.36 22.70 10.48
CA ASP A 24 -11.45 23.24 9.67
C ASP A 24 -11.92 22.24 8.60
N GLU A 25 -13.06 22.49 7.98
CA GLU A 25 -13.68 21.58 7.00
C GLU A 25 -12.79 21.32 5.76
N SER A 26 -11.99 22.31 5.35
CA SER A 26 -11.06 22.15 4.23
C SER A 26 -9.90 21.23 4.61
N GLN A 27 -9.35 21.39 5.81
CA GLN A 27 -8.27 20.57 6.33
C GLN A 27 -8.72 19.13 6.57
N LYS A 28 -9.95 18.92 7.05
CA LYS A 28 -10.53 17.58 7.19
C LYS A 28 -10.66 16.88 5.84
N SER A 29 -11.25 17.55 4.87
CA SER A 29 -11.43 17.03 3.50
C SER A 29 -10.09 16.67 2.86
N ASP A 30 -9.11 17.58 2.92
CA ASP A 30 -7.77 17.36 2.39
C ASP A 30 -7.03 16.20 3.08
N SER A 31 -7.21 16.06 4.39
CA SER A 31 -6.60 14.99 5.17
C SER A 31 -7.18 13.62 4.84
N VAL A 32 -8.52 13.51 4.74
CA VAL A 32 -9.20 12.28 4.31
C VAL A 32 -8.76 11.87 2.91
N LYS A 33 -8.69 12.84 1.99
CA LYS A 33 -8.24 12.59 0.62
C LYS A 33 -6.82 12.03 0.56
N ARG A 34 -5.88 12.61 1.32
CA ARG A 34 -4.50 12.11 1.40
C ARG A 34 -4.41 10.71 2.01
N ILE A 35 -5.22 10.40 3.01
CA ILE A 35 -5.29 9.05 3.58
C ILE A 35 -5.73 8.03 2.51
N GLU A 36 -6.68 8.39 1.65
CA GLU A 36 -7.11 7.53 0.54
C GLU A 36 -6.05 7.37 -0.53
N GLU A 37 -5.37 8.45 -0.91
CA GLU A 37 -4.24 8.41 -1.85
C GLU A 37 -3.14 7.47 -1.36
N TRP A 38 -2.71 7.61 -0.10
CA TRP A 38 -1.68 6.74 0.48
C TRP A 38 -2.10 5.27 0.57
N TYR A 39 -3.38 5.00 0.82
CA TYR A 39 -3.88 3.63 0.86
C TYR A 39 -3.81 2.96 -0.52
N GLU A 40 -4.19 3.68 -1.58
CA GLU A 40 -4.08 3.16 -2.95
C GLU A 40 -2.61 3.03 -3.38
N GLU A 41 -1.73 3.96 -2.98
CA GLU A 41 -0.30 3.87 -3.21
C GLU A 41 0.31 2.62 -2.54
N ASP A 42 0.03 2.39 -1.26
CA ASP A 42 0.54 1.22 -0.51
C ASP A 42 0.12 -0.09 -1.18
N LYS A 43 -1.14 -0.17 -1.62
CA LYS A 43 -1.65 -1.32 -2.37
C LYS A 43 -0.92 -1.50 -3.71
N ALA A 44 -0.69 -0.43 -4.45
CA ALA A 44 0.04 -0.47 -5.71
C ALA A 44 1.51 -0.88 -5.52
N PHE A 45 2.17 -0.39 -4.47
CA PHE A 45 3.53 -0.79 -4.11
C PHE A 45 3.63 -2.26 -3.69
N GLY A 46 2.62 -2.76 -2.96
CA GLY A 46 2.50 -4.17 -2.64
C GLY A 46 2.46 -5.05 -3.89
N LEU A 47 1.61 -4.67 -4.87
CA LEU A 47 1.51 -5.37 -6.14
C LEU A 47 2.81 -5.30 -6.95
N LEU A 48 3.43 -4.11 -7.05
CA LEU A 48 4.71 -3.94 -7.74
C LEU A 48 5.80 -4.86 -7.17
N LYS A 49 5.84 -5.02 -5.84
CA LYS A 49 6.79 -5.93 -5.18
C LYS A 49 6.53 -7.39 -5.58
N GLU A 50 5.27 -7.82 -5.61
CA GLU A 50 4.90 -9.19 -6.01
C GLU A 50 5.32 -9.48 -7.45
N GLU A 51 4.99 -8.58 -8.37
CA GLU A 51 5.37 -8.68 -9.80
C GLU A 51 6.90 -8.73 -9.99
N LEU A 52 7.65 -7.90 -9.24
CA LEU A 52 9.11 -7.91 -9.30
C LEU A 52 9.72 -9.20 -8.77
N LEU A 53 9.11 -9.81 -7.75
CA LEU A 53 9.55 -11.11 -7.23
C LEU A 53 9.32 -12.21 -8.26
N GLU A 54 8.15 -12.24 -8.90
CA GLU A 54 7.83 -13.20 -9.96
C GLU A 54 8.83 -13.08 -11.13
N ILE A 55 9.09 -11.86 -11.59
CA ILE A 55 10.09 -11.60 -12.63
C ILE A 55 11.50 -12.03 -12.19
N SER A 56 11.87 -11.83 -10.92
CA SER A 56 13.19 -12.23 -10.42
C SER A 56 13.40 -13.75 -10.46
N GLU A 57 12.36 -14.54 -10.19
CA GLU A 57 12.42 -16.01 -10.27
C GLU A 57 12.67 -16.49 -11.71
N TYR A 58 12.06 -15.80 -12.70
CA TYR A 58 12.36 -16.05 -14.11
C TYR A 58 13.81 -15.75 -14.46
N PHE A 59 14.37 -14.65 -13.94
CA PHE A 59 15.77 -14.31 -14.16
C PHE A 59 16.74 -15.31 -13.51
N GLU A 60 16.44 -15.78 -12.30
CA GLU A 60 17.25 -16.84 -11.65
C GLU A 60 17.26 -18.12 -12.47
N THR A 61 16.11 -18.50 -13.04
CA THR A 61 16.01 -19.68 -13.93
C THR A 61 16.88 -19.49 -15.18
N LEU A 62 16.77 -18.34 -15.85
CA LEU A 62 17.57 -18.03 -17.03
C LEU A 62 19.07 -17.97 -16.71
N PHE A 63 19.44 -17.42 -15.55
CA PHE A 63 20.83 -17.37 -15.11
C PHE A 63 21.38 -18.76 -14.78
N ALA A 64 20.58 -19.66 -14.22
CA ALA A 64 20.96 -21.04 -14.00
C ALA A 64 21.17 -21.78 -15.34
N GLU A 65 20.28 -21.59 -16.32
CA GLU A 65 20.42 -22.15 -17.67
C GLU A 65 21.69 -21.66 -18.38
N LEU A 66 22.08 -20.40 -18.16
CA LEU A 66 23.30 -19.80 -18.70
C LEU A 66 24.56 -20.13 -17.89
N GLY A 67 24.45 -20.83 -16.76
CA GLY A 67 25.55 -21.16 -15.86
C GLY A 67 26.10 -19.98 -15.05
N LEU A 68 25.31 -18.92 -14.89
CA LEU A 68 25.65 -17.68 -14.18
C LEU A 68 25.12 -17.66 -12.74
N SER A 69 24.16 -18.52 -12.39
CA SER A 69 23.73 -18.79 -11.01
C SER A 69 23.65 -20.31 -10.75
N LYS A 70 23.45 -20.71 -9.49
CA LYS A 70 23.47 -22.11 -9.04
C LYS A 70 22.15 -22.83 -9.33
#